data_AF-A0A6J6AEA1-F1
#
_entry.id   AF-A0A6J6AEA1-F1
#
_cell.length_a   1.000
_cell.length_b   1.000
_cell.length_c   1.000
_cell.angle_alpha   90.00
_cell.angle_beta   90.00
_cell.angle_gamma   90.00
#
_symmetry.space_group_name_H-M   'P 1'
#
loop_
_entity.id
_entity.type
_entity.pdbx_description
1 polymer ?
#
loop_
_entity_poly.entity_id
_entity_poly.type
_entity_poly.pdbx_seq_one_letter_code
_entity_poly.pdbx_strand_id
1 'polypeptide(L)'
;MAWYLKGFRVPSELRRQFGMVGSLSELRSLLNQLDDQPYPVEIGEKPRGRTSSGRPPTLPDGWLNDPDEMIHLDVEDMFSGG
;
A
#
# COMPACT_ATOMS: atom_id res chain seq x y z
N MET A 1 -2.55 -1.55 -8.14
CA MET A 1 -3.26 -2.77 -8.59
C MET A 1 -3.00 -4.04 -7.79
N ALA A 2 -1.83 -4.24 -7.18
CA ALA A 2 -1.47 -5.50 -6.50
C ALA A 2 -2.45 -6.00 -5.41
N TRP A 3 -3.25 -5.12 -4.81
CA TRP A 3 -4.24 -5.48 -3.78
C TRP A 3 -5.41 -6.35 -4.28
N TYR A 4 -5.75 -6.29 -5.57
CA TYR A 4 -6.84 -7.10 -6.14
C TYR A 4 -6.43 -8.55 -6.43
N LEU A 5 -5.12 -8.82 -6.47
CA LEU A 5 -4.56 -10.16 -6.75
C LEU A 5 -4.17 -10.91 -5.46
N LYS A 6 -4.62 -10.42 -4.30
CA LYS A 6 -4.35 -11.04 -3.00
C LYS A 6 -4.96 -12.45 -2.99
N GLY A 7 -4.12 -13.45 -2.71
CA GLY A 7 -4.54 -14.86 -2.62
C GLY A 7 -4.58 -15.60 -3.96
N PHE A 8 -4.49 -14.90 -5.09
CA PHE A 8 -4.40 -15.53 -6.41
C PHE A 8 -2.95 -15.85 -6.79
N ARG A 9 -2.76 -16.95 -7.53
CA ARG A 9 -1.46 -17.25 -8.13
C ARG A 9 -1.29 -16.37 -9.36
N VAL A 10 -0.28 -15.50 -9.33
CA VAL A 10 0.07 -14.60 -10.44
C VAL A 10 1.59 -14.58 -10.56
N PRO A 11 2.15 -14.70 -11.77
CA PRO A 11 3.57 -14.50 -12.02
C PRO A 11 4.08 -13.15 -11.47
N SER A 12 5.28 -13.13 -10.91
CA SER A 12 5.90 -11.89 -10.37
C SER A 12 6.04 -10.80 -11.43
N GLU A 13 6.38 -11.20 -12.65
CA GLU A 13 6.48 -10.35 -13.83
C GLU A 13 5.15 -9.63 -14.14
N LEU A 14 4.05 -10.39 -14.23
CA LEU A 14 2.72 -9.81 -14.47
C LEU A 14 2.30 -8.86 -13.35
N ARG A 15 2.62 -9.17 -12.08
CA ARG A 15 2.36 -8.24 -10.97
C ARG A 15 3.06 -6.90 -11.14
N ARG A 16 4.31 -6.89 -11.63
CA ARG A 16 5.05 -5.67 -11.92
C ARG A 16 4.38 -4.91 -13.07
N GLN A 17 4.04 -5.60 -14.15
CA GLN A 17 3.43 -5.00 -15.34
C GLN A 17 2.06 -4.34 -15.03
N PHE A 18 1.21 -4.99 -14.21
CA PHE A 18 -0.04 -4.37 -13.74
C PHE A 18 0.17 -3.09 -12.92
N GLY A 19 1.34 -2.89 -12.32
CA GLY A 19 1.70 -1.67 -11.60
C GLY A 19 2.08 -0.50 -12.51
N MET A 20 2.40 -0.75 -13.78
CA MET A 20 2.91 0.23 -14.74
C MET A 20 1.96 0.46 -15.93
N VAL A 21 0.76 -0.12 -15.89
CA VAL A 21 -0.18 -0.09 -17.01
C VAL A 21 -0.60 1.34 -17.38
N GLY A 22 -0.53 1.68 -18.67
CA GLY A 22 -0.82 3.03 -19.18
C GLY A 22 -2.14 3.13 -19.94
N SER A 23 -2.79 2.01 -20.29
CA SER A 23 -4.03 2.02 -21.07
C SER A 23 -4.96 0.85 -20.74
N LEU A 24 -6.25 1.00 -21.07
CA LEU A 24 -7.23 -0.07 -20.92
C LEU A 24 -6.97 -1.27 -21.84
N SER A 25 -6.42 -1.03 -23.04
CA SER A 25 -6.09 -2.12 -23.96
C SER A 25 -4.94 -2.97 -23.41
N GLU A 26 -3.91 -2.32 -22.88
CA GLU A 26 -2.78 -2.99 -22.24
C GLU A 26 -3.23 -3.79 -21.02
N LEU A 27 -4.08 -3.20 -20.17
CA LEU A 27 -4.68 -3.90 -19.03
C LEU A 27 -5.39 -5.19 -19.47
N ARG A 28 -6.18 -5.12 -20.55
CA ARG A 28 -6.93 -6.26 -21.08
C ARG A 28 -5.99 -7.36 -21.60
N SER A 29 -4.92 -7.00 -22.30
CA SER A 29 -3.89 -7.94 -22.76
C SER A 29 -3.15 -8.62 -21.61
N LEU A 30 -2.88 -7.91 -20.52
CA LEU A 30 -2.27 -8.48 -19.31
C LEU A 30 -3.23 -9.43 -18.58
N LEU A 31 -4.52 -9.06 -18.48
CA LEU A 31 -5.54 -9.91 -17.86
C LEU A 31 -5.72 -11.24 -18.61
N ASN A 32 -5.61 -11.24 -19.93
CA ASN A 32 -5.72 -12.46 -20.76
C ASN A 32 -4.61 -13.48 -20.51
N GLN A 33 -3.51 -13.10 -19.84
CA GLN A 33 -2.41 -14.00 -19.49
C GLN A 33 -2.60 -14.67 -18.12
N LEU A 34 -3.69 -14.35 -17.40
CA LEU A 34 -4.00 -14.96 -16.12
C LEU A 34 -4.76 -16.27 -16.34
N ASP A 35 -4.39 -17.28 -15.55
CA ASP A 35 -5.14 -18.52 -15.46
C ASP A 35 -6.44 -18.31 -14.67
N ASP A 36 -7.53 -18.91 -15.14
CA ASP A 36 -8.79 -18.94 -14.40
C ASP A 36 -8.63 -19.78 -13.13
N GLN A 37 -9.10 -19.24 -12.00
CA GLN A 37 -8.87 -19.78 -10.67
C GLN A 37 -10.08 -19.52 -9.78
N PRO A 38 -10.44 -20.45 -8.88
CA PRO A 38 -11.49 -20.21 -7.92
C PRO A 38 -11.13 -19.03 -7.00
N TYR A 39 -12.16 -18.32 -6.55
CA TYR A 39 -11.98 -17.21 -5.61
C TYR A 39 -11.34 -17.71 -4.31
N PRO A 40 -10.26 -17.07 -3.80
CA PRO A 40 -9.51 -17.56 -2.65
C PRO A 40 -10.21 -17.19 -1.34
N VAL A 41 -11.33 -17.86 -1.03
CA VAL A 41 -12.20 -17.56 0.13
C VAL A 41 -11.42 -17.40 1.43
N GLU A 42 -10.47 -18.31 1.69
CA GLU A 42 -9.65 -18.30 2.92
C GLU A 42 -8.72 -17.09 3.07
N ILE A 43 -8.36 -16.42 1.98
CA ILE A 43 -7.36 -15.33 1.97
C ILE A 43 -8.02 -13.98 1.63
N GLY A 44 -9.06 -13.98 0.80
CA GLY A 44 -9.75 -12.79 0.32
C GLY A 44 -10.34 -11.97 1.45
N GLU A 45 -10.92 -12.64 2.45
CA GLU A 45 -11.53 -11.98 3.62
C GLU A 45 -10.55 -11.67 4.75
N LYS A 46 -9.33 -12.22 4.69
CA LYS A 46 -8.34 -11.93 5.73
C LYS A 46 -8.02 -10.44 5.75
N PRO A 47 -7.78 -9.85 6.93
CA PRO A 47 -7.41 -8.45 7.06
C PRO A 47 -6.27 -8.06 6.11
N ARG A 48 -6.34 -6.84 5.59
CA ARG A 48 -5.26 -6.23 4.81
C ARG A 48 -4.50 -5.29 5.75
N GLY A 49 -3.20 -5.54 5.94
CA GLY A 49 -2.36 -4.74 6.84
C GLY A 49 -2.18 -5.36 8.22
N ARG A 50 -1.69 -4.54 9.17
CA ARG A 50 -1.44 -4.97 10.55
C ARG A 50 -2.76 -5.31 11.23
N THR A 51 -2.82 -6.50 11.82
CA THR A 51 -3.92 -6.96 12.68
C THR A 51 -3.63 -6.79 14.17
N SER A 52 -2.39 -6.44 14.52
CA SER A 52 -2.02 -6.10 15.89
C SER A 52 -2.56 -4.74 16.28
N SER A 53 -2.74 -4.50 17.58
CA SER A 53 -3.00 -3.17 18.10
C SER A 53 -1.91 -2.21 17.61
N GLY A 54 -2.35 -1.07 17.09
CA GLY A 54 -1.44 0.03 16.75
C GLY A 54 -0.69 0.46 18.00
N ARG A 55 0.59 0.83 17.84
CA ARG A 55 1.26 1.56 18.91
C ARG A 55 0.55 2.92 19.00
N PRO A 56 0.29 3.45 20.21
CA PRO A 56 -0.21 4.81 20.31
C PRO A 56 0.74 5.74 19.56
N PRO A 57 0.24 6.62 18.67
CA PRO A 57 1.09 7.58 17.99
C PRO A 57 1.73 8.48 19.04
N THR A 58 3.05 8.64 18.97
CA THR A 58 3.80 9.58 19.80
C THR A 58 4.10 10.80 18.96
N LEU A 59 3.82 11.96 19.53
CA LEU A 59 4.08 13.26 18.91
C LEU A 59 5.24 13.90 19.69
N PRO A 60 6.10 14.70 19.03
CA PRO A 60 7.05 15.54 19.72
C PRO A 60 6.35 16.43 20.75
N ASP A 61 7.09 16.81 21.80
CA ASP A 61 6.56 17.73 22.81
C ASP A 61 6.06 19.03 22.16
N GLY A 62 4.89 19.50 22.58
CA GLY A 62 4.27 20.72 22.07
C GLY A 62 3.61 20.67 20.69
N TRP A 63 3.69 19.56 19.95
CA TRP A 63 3.22 19.47 18.56
C TRP A 63 1.71 19.73 18.34
N LEU A 64 0.86 19.55 19.36
CA LEU A 64 -0.58 19.82 19.29
C LEU A 64 -0.98 21.17 19.89
N ASN A 65 -0.01 22.00 20.30
CA ASN A 65 -0.31 23.26 20.98
C ASN A 65 -0.82 24.33 20.03
N ASP A 66 -0.39 24.32 18.76
CA ASP A 66 -0.82 25.27 17.75
C ASP A 66 -0.94 24.59 16.38
N PRO A 67 -2.18 24.39 15.86
CA PRO A 67 -2.40 23.79 14.55
C PRO A 67 -2.00 24.71 13.38
N ASP A 68 -1.81 26.01 13.63
CA ASP A 68 -1.47 27.03 12.63
C ASP A 68 -0.02 27.52 12.76
N GLU A 69 0.81 26.83 13.57
CA GLU A 69 2.22 27.19 13.77
C GLU A 69 2.97 27.20 12.43
N MET A 70 3.57 28.35 12.10
CA MET A 70 4.54 28.40 10.99
C MET A 70 5.85 27.77 11.44
N ILE A 71 5.93 26.46 11.26
CA ILE A 71 7.12 25.65 11.55
C ILE A 71 8.32 26.11 10.70
N HIS A 72 9.40 26.50 11.37
CA HIS A 72 10.72 26.61 10.76
C HIS A 72 11.42 25.26 10.92
N LEU A 73 11.63 24.54 9.81
CA LEU A 73 12.28 23.24 9.82
C LEU A 73 13.78 23.42 9.55
N ASP A 74 14.61 23.07 10.52
CA ASP A 74 16.05 22.94 10.32
C ASP A 74 16.40 21.56 9.73
N VAL A 75 17.59 21.43 9.15
CA VAL A 75 18.04 20.20 8.45
C VAL A 75 18.07 18.98 9.38
N GLU A 76 18.24 19.20 10.69
CA GLU A 76 18.27 18.14 11.69
C GLU A 76 16.88 17.57 12.02
N ASP A 77 15.81 18.37 11.86
CA ASP A 77 14.42 17.96 12.09
C ASP A 77 13.84 17.11 10.95
N MET A 78 14.55 17.02 9.83
CA MET A 78 14.15 16.23 8.66
C MET A 78 14.29 14.71 8.85
N PHE A 79 14.96 14.26 9.91
CA PHE A 79 15.17 12.85 10.20
C PHE A 79 14.16 12.34 11.24
N SER A 80 12.92 12.16 10.79
CA SER A 80 11.91 11.47 11.58
C SER A 80 12.09 9.95 11.50
N GLY A 81 12.89 9.39 12.40
CA GLY A 81 12.98 7.95 12.62
C GLY A 81 14.36 7.50 13.07
N GLY A 82 14.45 6.93 14.28
CA GLY A 82 15.61 6.14 14.70
C GLY A 82 15.67 4.79 14.00
#